data_AF-A0A1Y1IKT5-F1
#
_entry.id   AF-A0A1Y1IKT5-F1
#
_cell.length_a   1.000
_cell.length_b   1.000
_cell.length_c   1.000
_cell.angle_alpha   90.00
_cell.angle_beta   90.00
_cell.angle_gamma   90.00
#
_symmetry.space_group_name_H-M   'P 1'
#
loop_
_entity.id
_entity.type
_entity.pdbx_description
1 polymer ?
#
loop_
_entity_poly.entity_id
_entity_poly.type
_entity_poly.pdbx_seq_one_letter_code
_entity_poly.pdbx_strand_id
1 'polypeptide(L)'
;MAIPREIAENAVRLYRDCLRMADYLGRKQGNRAVLREQVRLQFKKNMDERDPDKIQAQKEAAVRGLSNYMVFEATRMARADRGTPDG
;
A
#
# COMPACT_ATOMS: atom_id res chain seq x y z
N MET A 1 -15.04 -24.15 5.40
CA MET A 1 -15.68 -22.84 5.13
C MET A 1 -15.13 -22.23 3.85
N ALA A 2 -16.00 -21.79 2.94
CA ALA A 2 -15.62 -21.05 1.75
C ALA A 2 -15.61 -19.55 2.09
N ILE A 3 -14.61 -18.80 1.61
CA ILE A 3 -14.60 -17.35 1.73
C ILE A 3 -15.82 -16.82 0.97
N PRO A 4 -16.67 -15.96 1.56
CA PRO A 4 -17.77 -15.34 0.84
C PRO A 4 -17.23 -14.61 -0.40
N ARG A 5 -17.82 -14.88 -1.57
CA ARG A 5 -17.35 -14.35 -2.87
C ARG A 5 -17.15 -12.84 -2.85
N GLU A 6 -18.02 -12.12 -2.15
CA GLU A 6 -17.96 -10.67 -2.01
C GLU A 6 -16.65 -10.18 -1.38
N ILE A 7 -16.13 -10.89 -0.38
CA ILE A 7 -14.85 -10.56 0.27
C ILE A 7 -13.68 -10.84 -0.68
N ALA A 8 -13.73 -11.95 -1.40
CA ALA A 8 -12.69 -12.30 -2.38
C ALA A 8 -12.64 -11.29 -3.54
N GLU A 9 -13.79 -10.91 -4.10
CA GLU A 9 -13.87 -9.89 -5.15
C GLU A 9 -13.37 -8.52 -4.64
N ASN A 10 -13.76 -8.14 -3.43
CA ASN A 10 -13.32 -6.89 -2.82
C ASN A 10 -11.82 -6.90 -2.48
N ALA A 11 -11.21 -8.05 -2.17
CA ALA A 11 -9.78 -8.17 -1.93
C ALA A 11 -8.97 -8.03 -3.24
N VAL A 12 -9.45 -8.62 -4.34
CA VAL A 12 -8.83 -8.49 -5.68
C VAL A 12 -8.87 -7.05 -6.18
N ARG A 13 -10.00 -6.34 -5.99
CA ARG A 13 -10.11 -4.91 -6.32
C ARG A 13 -9.12 -4.08 -5.50
N LEU A 14 -9.05 -4.30 -4.19
CA LEU A 14 -8.12 -3.60 -3.31
C LEU A 14 -6.66 -3.82 -3.72
N TYR A 15 -6.28 -5.05 -4.06
CA TYR A 15 -4.93 -5.36 -4.53
C TYR A 15 -4.54 -4.54 -5.76
N ARG A 16 -5.46 -4.44 -6.73
CA ARG A 16 -5.26 -3.63 -7.94
C ARG A 16 -5.13 -2.14 -7.61
N ASP A 17 -5.99 -1.62 -6.74
CA ASP A 17 -5.92 -0.23 -6.28
C ASP A 17 -4.58 0.08 -5.59
N CYS A 18 -4.14 -0.80 -4.68
CA CYS A 18 -2.86 -0.67 -3.99
C CYS A 18 -1.69 -0.67 -4.98
N LEU A 19 -1.71 -1.55 -5.99
CA LEU A 19 -0.67 -1.59 -7.03
C LEU A 19 -0.67 -0.33 -7.91
N ARG A 20 -1.85 0.22 -8.22
CA ARG A 20 -1.99 1.43 -9.02
C ARG A 20 -1.49 2.66 -8.26
N MET A 21 -1.79 2.72 -6.96
CA MET A 21 -1.28 3.77 -6.08
C MET A 21 0.23 3.66 -5.89
N ALA A 22 0.74 2.45 -5.62
CA ALA A 22 2.18 2.16 -5.55
C ALA A 22 2.91 2.54 -6.84
N ASP A 23 2.30 2.31 -8.02
CA ASP A 23 2.84 2.72 -9.31
C ASP A 23 2.97 4.23 -9.43
N TYR A 24 1.91 4.95 -9.10
CA TYR A 24 1.84 6.40 -9.17
C TYR A 24 2.85 7.06 -8.22
N LEU A 25 2.86 6.63 -6.96
CA LEU A 25 3.80 7.11 -5.95
C LEU A 25 5.24 6.77 -6.33
N GLY A 26 5.46 5.52 -6.75
CA GLY A 26 6.76 5.04 -7.15
C GLY A 26 7.35 5.71 -8.38
N ARG A 27 6.52 6.17 -9.32
CA ARG A 27 6.96 6.96 -10.47
C ARG A 27 7.49 8.33 -10.06
N LYS A 28 6.86 8.97 -9.07
CA LYS A 28 7.29 10.30 -8.57
C LYS A 28 8.60 10.23 -7.78
N GLN A 29 8.91 9.06 -7.23
CA GLN A 29 9.98 8.85 -6.26
C GLN A 29 11.15 7.97 -6.74
N GLY A 30 11.00 7.28 -7.87
CA GLY A 30 11.95 6.26 -8.33
C GLY A 30 11.83 4.92 -7.61
N ASN A 31 10.98 4.78 -6.60
CA ASN A 31 10.86 3.58 -5.73
C ASN A 31 9.69 2.66 -6.09
N ARG A 32 9.23 2.71 -7.35
CA ARG A 32 8.11 1.92 -7.88
C ARG A 32 8.24 0.42 -7.64
N ALA A 33 9.43 -0.13 -7.88
CA ALA A 33 9.67 -1.56 -7.72
C ALA A 33 9.45 -1.99 -6.27
N VAL A 34 10.01 -1.23 -5.33
CA VAL A 34 9.90 -1.48 -3.88
C VAL A 34 8.45 -1.42 -3.43
N LEU A 35 7.69 -0.38 -3.81
CA LEU A 35 6.29 -0.24 -3.39
C LEU A 35 5.40 -1.36 -3.92
N ARG A 36 5.57 -1.74 -5.19
CA ARG A 36 4.83 -2.85 -5.79
C ARG A 36 5.19 -4.19 -5.14
N GLU A 37 6.47 -4.39 -4.82
CA GLU A 37 6.93 -5.59 -4.14
C GLU A 37 6.37 -5.70 -2.73
N GLN A 38 6.33 -4.61 -1.97
CA GLN A 38 5.73 -4.58 -0.63
C GLN A 38 4.24 -4.94 -0.66
N VAL A 39 3.46 -4.36 -1.58
CA VAL A 39 2.04 -4.71 -1.76
C VAL A 39 1.91 -6.20 -2.13
N ARG A 40 2.74 -6.71 -3.05
CA ARG A 40 2.74 -8.13 -3.42
C ARG A 40 3.07 -9.05 -2.26
N LEU A 41 4.12 -8.75 -1.50
CA LEU A 41 4.56 -9.56 -0.36
C LEU A 41 3.50 -9.60 0.73
N GLN A 42 2.89 -8.46 1.03
CA GLN A 42 1.82 -8.39 2.03
C GLN A 42 0.60 -9.22 1.61
N PHE A 43 0.15 -9.10 0.36
CA PHE A 43 -0.96 -9.91 -0.15
C PHE A 43 -0.61 -11.40 -0.25
N LYS A 44 0.63 -11.73 -0.65
CA LYS A 44 1.10 -13.12 -0.73
C LYS A 44 1.19 -13.76 0.65
N LYS A 45 1.66 -13.03 1.67
CA LYS A 45 1.76 -13.52 3.05
C LYS A 45 0.40 -13.89 3.63
N ASN A 46 -0.64 -13.19 3.21
CA ASN A 46 -2.00 -13.39 3.71
C ASN A 46 -2.94 -14.04 2.68
N MET A 47 -2.41 -14.63 1.60
CA MET A 47 -3.22 -15.21 0.53
C MET A 47 -4.03 -16.44 0.97
N ASP A 48 -3.56 -17.10 2.03
CA ASP A 48 -4.22 -18.27 2.62
C ASP A 48 -5.17 -17.88 3.77
N GLU A 49 -5.26 -16.60 4.11
CA GLU A 49 -6.14 -16.13 5.16
C GLU A 49 -7.60 -16.26 4.70
N ARG A 50 -8.39 -17.05 5.44
CA ARG A 50 -9.81 -17.32 5.14
C ARG A 50 -10.78 -16.65 6.09
N ASP A 51 -10.26 -16.03 7.15
CA ASP A 51 -11.04 -15.31 8.15
C ASP A 51 -11.50 -13.95 7.60
N PRO A 52 -12.82 -13.72 7.45
CA PRO A 52 -13.34 -12.47 6.89
C PRO A 52 -12.96 -11.27 7.76
N ASP A 53 -12.92 -11.43 9.08
CA ASP A 53 -12.56 -10.37 10.03
C ASP A 53 -11.08 -9.99 9.91
N LYS A 54 -10.19 -10.98 9.81
CA LYS A 54 -8.77 -10.74 9.54
C LYS A 54 -8.54 -10.13 8.18
N ILE A 55 -9.23 -10.59 7.14
CA ILE A 55 -9.14 -9.99 5.80
C ILE A 55 -9.53 -8.52 5.89
N GLN A 56 -10.63 -8.19 6.57
CA GLN A 56 -11.06 -6.80 6.73
C GLN A 56 -10.01 -5.96 7.49
N ALA A 57 -9.48 -6.48 8.61
CA ALA A 57 -8.43 -5.82 9.38
C ALA A 57 -7.15 -5.61 8.55
N GLN A 58 -6.77 -6.58 7.71
CA GLN A 58 -5.62 -6.46 6.83
C GLN A 58 -5.84 -5.46 5.70
N LYS A 59 -7.06 -5.34 5.18
CA LYS A 59 -7.42 -4.30 4.22
C LYS A 59 -7.26 -2.92 4.86
N GLU A 60 -7.77 -2.73 6.07
CA GLU A 60 -7.58 -1.48 6.82
C GLU A 60 -6.10 -1.20 7.10
N ALA A 61 -5.33 -2.23 7.48
CA ALA A 61 -3.89 -2.10 7.70
C ALA A 61 -3.13 -1.73 6.42
N ALA A 62 -3.51 -2.28 5.26
CA ALA A 62 -2.90 -1.93 3.97
C ALA A 62 -3.23 -0.49 3.56
N VAL A 63 -4.48 -0.06 3.73
CA VAL A 63 -4.88 1.34 3.47
C VAL A 63 -4.14 2.30 4.41
N ARG A 64 -4.08 1.98 5.71
CA ARG A 64 -3.30 2.78 6.68
C ARG A 64 -1.81 2.77 6.36
N GLY A 65 -1.25 1.64 5.95
CA GLY A 65 0.15 1.51 5.56
C GLY A 65 0.49 2.39 4.35
N LEU A 66 -0.38 2.40 3.33
CA LEU A 66 -0.25 3.29 2.18
C LEU A 66 -0.37 4.76 2.59
N SER A 67 -1.36 5.12 3.43
CA SER A 67 -1.51 6.48 3.94
C SER A 67 -0.32 6.95 4.77
N ASN A 68 0.20 6.08 5.65
CA ASN A 68 1.37 6.39 6.47
C ASN A 68 2.62 6.54 5.61
N TYR A 69 2.76 5.71 4.57
CA TYR A 69 3.81 5.86 3.58
C TYR A 69 3.67 7.20 2.83
N MET A 70 2.46 7.59 2.38
CA MET A 70 2.23 8.90 1.75
C MET A 70 2.62 10.08 2.65
N VAL A 71 2.28 10.04 3.94
CA VAL A 71 2.64 11.09 4.91
C VAL A 71 4.15 11.13 5.16
N PHE A 72 4.78 9.95 5.29
CA PHE A 72 6.22 9.84 5.45
C PHE A 72 6.96 10.41 4.23
N GLU A 73 6.50 10.07 3.02
CA GLU A 73 6.99 10.60 1.75
C GLU A 73 6.82 12.11 1.65
N ALA A 74 5.63 12.62 1.96
CA ALA A 74 5.36 14.06 1.94
C ALA A 74 6.25 14.81 2.93
N THR A 75 6.47 14.24 4.12
CA THR A 75 7.38 14.80 5.13
C THR A 75 8.83 14.74 4.65
N ARG A 76 9.24 13.65 3.98
CA ARG A 76 10.59 13.51 3.40
C ARG A 76 10.82 14.54 2.29
N MET A 77 9.86 14.74 1.40
CA MET A 77 9.93 15.76 0.33
C MET A 77 9.95 17.17 0.92
N ALA A 78 9.10 17.48 1.91
CA ALA A 78 9.12 18.77 2.59
C ALA A 78 10.43 19.05 3.34
N ARG A 79 11.11 18.00 3.84
CA ARG A 79 12.44 18.11 4.44
C ARG A 79 13.56 18.23 3.41
N ALA A 80 13.42 17.59 2.25
CA ALA A 80 14.35 17.73 1.13
C ALA A 80 14.27 19.12 0.46
N ASP A 81 13.08 19.74 0.48
CA ASP A 81 12.84 21.09 -0.06
C ASP A 81 13.35 22.22 0.87
N ARG A 82 13.51 21.96 2.18
CA ARG A 82 14.18 22.89 3.12
C ARG A 82 15.71 22.75 3.16
N GLY A 83 16.29 22.20 2.10
CA GLY A 83 17.71 21.90 1.97
C GLY A 83 18.50 22.88 1.11
N THR A 84 18.20 24.18 1.15
CA THR A 84 19.18 25.25 0.80
C THR A 84 18.84 26.50 1.60
N PRO A 85 19.53 26.78 2.72
CA PRO A 85 19.88 28.15 3.04
C PRO A 85 20.93 28.59 2.01
N ASP A 86 20.50 29.40 1.04
CA ASP A 86 21.40 30.24 0.25
C ASP A 86 21.86 31.40 1.16
N GLY A 87 23.18 31.59 1.28
CA GLY A 87 23.81 32.80 1.84
C GLY A 87 24.07 32.82 3.33
#